data_AF-A0A5B0QBN2-F1
#
_entry.id   AF-A0A5B0QBN2-F1
#
_cell.length_a   1.000
_cell.length_b   1.000
_cell.length_c   1.000
_cell.angle_alpha   90.00
_cell.angle_beta   90.00
_cell.angle_gamma   90.00
#
_symmetry.space_group_name_H-M   'P 1'
#
loop_
_entity.id
_entity.type
_entity.pdbx_description
1 polymer ?
#
loop_
_entity_poly.entity_id
_entity_poly.type
_entity_poly.pdbx_seq_one_letter_code
_entity_poly.pdbx_strand_id
1 'polypeptide(L)'
;MQLPKRHKSSWVSLLALATLACSAKSPASLGSLTQNHLLFPLAGLKNWLVRRRSHRVDEQLVASCTRKRLDDDPPSTDRVTVQLFQWRYSDVGDECEAFLGPNGYRYVQVSPPHEHIEGPQWWTDYQPVSYRIGSKRGSEAEFDRMVQRCGGAGVGVIVDVVLNHMSAGSTTEYRRGSSGSSYRKYEYPDTPPLVEFTSSRPRTILSECFCSHSQIFVTNWDLERNEHGIRIDKDPGAYLLCQVFILTWGYGQVDVFSGYHFSAYDDGPQDPVAQCGRFGWRCEHRHPMVVGAIQLGAAASDQPVHNIITSGAHRLAFSRGSKVFVAINNDDSAWVLRDVVVGLPLPASPEDAYRDRLHPAGEGQLVHLQPDPSSGLARLCPLTIAPRSAIGIMVV
;
A
#
# COMPACT_ATOMS: atom_id res chain seq x y z
N MET A 1 -40.34 -18.82 -17.22
CA MET A 1 -40.46 -18.84 -15.74
C MET A 1 -39.23 -18.15 -15.17
N GLN A 2 -39.35 -16.91 -14.69
CA GLN A 2 -38.20 -16.13 -14.18
C GLN A 2 -37.92 -16.45 -12.72
N LEU A 3 -36.68 -16.76 -12.39
CA LEU A 3 -36.20 -16.83 -11.01
C LEU A 3 -35.67 -15.45 -10.57
N PRO A 4 -35.93 -15.01 -9.32
CA PRO A 4 -35.58 -13.66 -8.88
C PRO A 4 -34.08 -13.52 -8.64
N LYS A 5 -33.52 -12.37 -9.05
CA LYS A 5 -32.15 -11.95 -8.70
C LYS A 5 -32.05 -11.80 -7.17
N ARG A 6 -31.26 -12.66 -6.50
CA ARG A 6 -30.85 -12.42 -5.12
C ARG A 6 -29.74 -11.37 -5.10
N HIS A 7 -29.89 -10.34 -4.27
CA HIS A 7 -28.82 -9.39 -3.99
C HIS A 7 -27.60 -10.12 -3.43
N LYS A 8 -26.43 -9.93 -4.05
CA LYS A 8 -25.15 -10.27 -3.42
C LYS A 8 -24.87 -9.24 -2.33
N SER A 9 -24.65 -9.68 -1.11
CA SER A 9 -24.15 -8.83 -0.02
C SER A 9 -22.76 -8.33 -0.37
N SER A 10 -22.54 -7.02 -0.35
CA SER A 10 -21.21 -6.43 -0.40
C SER A 10 -20.51 -6.66 0.94
N TRP A 11 -19.35 -7.31 0.91
CA TRP A 11 -18.51 -7.51 2.10
C TRP A 11 -17.38 -6.48 2.06
N VAL A 12 -17.48 -5.48 2.92
CA VAL A 12 -16.43 -4.47 3.12
C VAL A 12 -15.49 -4.97 4.20
N SER A 13 -14.26 -5.30 3.82
CA SER A 13 -13.16 -5.48 4.77
C SER A 13 -12.88 -4.14 5.46
N LEU A 14 -12.90 -4.15 6.80
CA LEU A 14 -12.96 -2.94 7.61
C LEU A 14 -11.55 -2.36 7.87
N LEU A 15 -11.06 -1.54 6.94
CA LEU A 15 -9.78 -0.83 7.08
C LEU A 15 -9.78 0.52 6.31
N ALA A 16 -10.54 1.51 6.81
CA ALA A 16 -10.29 2.94 6.63
C ALA A 16 -11.33 3.78 7.40
N LEU A 17 -10.88 4.69 8.27
CA LEU A 17 -11.67 5.88 8.67
C LEU A 17 -10.73 6.96 9.22
N ALA A 18 -10.09 7.68 8.30
CA ALA A 18 -9.16 8.77 8.60
C ALA A 18 -9.35 9.97 7.65
N THR A 19 -10.57 10.47 7.52
CA THR A 19 -10.88 11.73 6.82
C THR A 19 -12.04 12.47 7.48
N LEU A 20 -11.73 13.44 8.36
CA LEU A 20 -12.55 14.65 8.64
C LEU A 20 -11.86 15.53 9.70
N ALA A 21 -10.83 16.24 9.28
CA ALA A 21 -10.16 17.26 10.11
C ALA A 21 -9.79 18.49 9.27
N CYS A 22 -10.79 19.19 8.72
CA CYS A 22 -10.69 20.58 8.27
C CYS A 22 -12.05 21.18 7.85
N SER A 23 -12.83 21.69 8.81
CA SER A 23 -13.75 22.83 8.57
C SER A 23 -14.23 23.39 9.91
N ALA A 24 -13.57 24.45 10.39
CA ALA A 24 -14.01 25.18 11.56
C ALA A 24 -15.07 26.23 11.17
N LYS A 25 -16.35 25.95 11.43
CA LYS A 25 -17.41 26.98 11.51
C LYS A 25 -18.32 26.74 12.71
N SER A 26 -18.48 27.80 13.50
CA SER A 26 -19.18 27.81 14.79
C SER A 26 -20.71 27.66 14.65
N PRO A 27 -21.42 27.18 15.69
CA PRO A 27 -22.85 26.92 15.61
C PRO A 27 -23.69 28.18 15.85
N ALA A 28 -24.52 28.54 14.88
CA ALA A 28 -25.63 29.49 15.05
C ALA A 28 -26.78 29.18 14.08
N SER A 29 -28.02 29.40 14.55
CA SER A 29 -29.30 29.29 13.83
C SER A 29 -29.61 27.97 13.09
N LEU A 30 -30.46 27.15 13.70
CA LEU A 30 -31.50 26.40 12.98
C LEU A 30 -32.77 26.38 13.84
N GLY A 31 -33.60 27.40 13.64
CA GLY A 31 -34.93 27.50 14.21
C GLY A 31 -36.00 27.13 13.18
N SER A 32 -37.13 26.60 13.68
CA SER A 32 -38.34 26.22 12.92
C SER A 32 -38.18 25.11 11.88
N LEU A 33 -38.86 23.99 12.12
CA LEU A 33 -39.99 23.54 11.31
C LEU A 33 -40.84 22.56 12.13
N THR A 34 -42.15 22.57 11.89
CA THR A 34 -43.19 22.06 12.80
C THR A 34 -43.81 20.75 12.32
N GLN A 35 -44.35 19.95 13.26
CA GLN A 35 -45.62 19.17 13.19
C GLN A 35 -46.13 18.80 11.76
N ASN A 36 -46.40 17.56 11.34
CA ASN A 36 -47.17 16.43 11.91
C ASN A 36 -47.34 15.38 10.77
N HIS A 37 -47.91 14.16 10.85
CA HIS A 37 -48.45 13.24 11.88
C HIS A 37 -48.34 11.80 11.29
N LEU A 38 -48.27 10.74 12.12
CA LEU A 38 -49.15 9.52 12.09
C LEU A 38 -48.60 8.39 12.97
N LEU A 39 -49.49 7.48 13.42
CA LEU A 39 -49.32 6.53 14.53
C LEU A 39 -49.14 5.06 14.07
N PHE A 40 -48.83 4.20 15.06
CA PHE A 40 -48.86 2.71 15.14
C PHE A 40 -47.48 1.99 15.16
N PRO A 41 -47.34 0.86 15.91
CA PRO A 41 -47.41 0.85 17.38
C PRO A 41 -46.17 0.22 18.05
N LEU A 42 -46.14 0.26 19.39
CA LEU A 42 -45.05 -0.15 20.26
C LEU A 42 -44.68 -1.65 20.19
N ALA A 43 -43.58 -1.98 19.50
CA ALA A 43 -42.83 -3.23 19.68
C ALA A 43 -41.33 -3.02 19.40
N GLY A 44 -40.57 -2.49 20.37
CA GLY A 44 -39.12 -2.25 20.18
C GLY A 44 -38.40 -1.48 21.28
N LEU A 45 -39.12 -0.80 22.18
CA LEU A 45 -38.52 0.04 23.23
C LEU A 45 -38.06 -0.77 24.46
N LYS A 46 -37.09 -1.67 24.28
CA LYS A 46 -36.38 -2.33 25.41
C LYS A 46 -34.85 -2.41 25.30
N ASN A 47 -34.26 -1.97 24.19
CA ASN A 47 -32.79 -1.83 24.04
C ASN A 47 -32.28 -0.37 24.13
N TRP A 48 -33.15 0.58 24.47
CA TRP A 48 -32.72 1.94 24.86
C TRP A 48 -32.15 1.90 26.28
N LEU A 49 -30.91 1.44 26.45
CA LEU A 49 -30.02 1.75 27.59
C LEU A 49 -28.58 1.19 27.46
N VAL A 50 -28.04 1.08 26.23
CA VAL A 50 -26.58 0.97 26.07
C VAL A 50 -25.96 2.31 26.47
N ARG A 51 -25.30 2.35 27.63
CA ARG A 51 -24.69 3.55 28.22
C ARG A 51 -23.73 4.22 27.23
N ARG A 52 -24.12 5.36 26.64
CA ARG A 52 -23.18 6.36 26.12
C ARG A 52 -22.41 6.99 27.29
N ARG A 53 -21.38 6.32 27.78
CA ARG A 53 -20.27 7.01 28.46
C ARG A 53 -19.39 7.61 27.37
N SER A 54 -19.63 8.88 27.06
CA SER A 54 -18.62 9.70 26.39
C SER A 54 -17.42 9.76 27.33
N HIS A 55 -16.35 9.05 26.98
CA HIS A 55 -15.06 9.28 27.60
C HIS A 55 -14.55 10.61 27.07
N ARG A 56 -14.32 11.58 27.96
CA ARG A 56 -13.52 12.76 27.59
C ARG A 56 -12.16 12.25 27.17
N VAL A 57 -11.80 12.48 25.91
CA VAL A 57 -10.42 12.38 25.47
C VAL A 57 -9.67 13.47 26.23
N ASP A 58 -8.53 13.12 26.83
CA ASP A 58 -7.74 14.07 27.60
C ASP A 58 -7.16 15.13 26.67
N GLU A 59 -7.47 16.41 26.91
CA GLU A 59 -6.97 17.53 26.10
C GLU A 59 -5.43 17.61 26.14
N GLN A 60 -4.79 17.14 27.22
CA GLN A 60 -3.32 17.04 27.29
C GLN A 60 -2.78 15.92 26.40
N LEU A 61 -3.51 14.81 26.25
CA LEU A 61 -3.13 13.73 25.34
C LEU A 61 -3.25 14.21 23.88
N VAL A 62 -4.38 14.84 23.51
CA VAL A 62 -4.57 15.43 22.16
C VAL A 62 -3.52 16.51 21.86
N ALA A 63 -3.16 17.33 22.85
CA ALA A 63 -2.09 18.32 22.75
C ALA A 63 -0.67 17.71 22.66
N SER A 64 -0.49 16.46 23.10
CA SER A 64 0.76 15.70 22.92
C SER A 64 0.84 15.07 21.53
N CYS A 65 -0.26 14.53 21.00
CA CYS A 65 -0.31 13.93 19.66
C CYS A 65 -0.21 14.97 18.53
N THR A 66 -0.60 16.22 18.80
CA THR A 66 -0.36 17.37 17.90
C THR A 66 1.00 18.05 18.09
N ARG A 67 1.80 17.61 19.07
CA ARG A 67 3.15 18.14 19.32
C ARG A 67 4.26 17.40 18.58
N LYS A 68 4.03 16.16 18.15
CA LYS A 68 4.99 15.46 17.30
C LYS A 68 4.98 16.12 15.92
N ARG A 69 5.96 17.00 15.70
CA ARG A 69 6.09 17.76 14.45
C ARG A 69 6.43 16.80 13.31
N LEU A 70 6.26 17.27 12.08
CA LEU A 70 6.87 16.66 10.88
C LEU A 70 8.41 16.69 10.92
N ASP A 71 8.99 17.25 11.98
CA ASP A 71 10.42 17.47 12.23
C ASP A 71 11.05 16.38 13.14
N ASP A 72 10.26 15.53 13.81
CA ASP A 72 10.76 14.49 14.72
C ASP A 72 11.09 13.19 13.95
N ASP A 73 12.36 13.03 13.53
CA ASP A 73 12.98 11.89 12.83
C ASP A 73 12.07 11.16 11.82
N PRO A 74 12.16 11.46 10.51
CA PRO A 74 11.27 10.87 9.53
C PRO A 74 11.46 9.34 9.48
N PRO A 75 10.39 8.55 9.45
CA PRO A 75 10.49 7.10 9.46
C PRO A 75 11.32 6.61 8.27
N SER A 76 12.21 5.63 8.54
CA SER A 76 13.11 5.09 7.52
C SER A 76 12.36 4.64 6.27
N THR A 77 12.80 5.15 5.13
CA THR A 77 12.34 4.80 3.79
C THR A 77 13.07 3.58 3.20
N ASP A 78 13.95 2.92 3.97
CA ASP A 78 14.68 1.70 3.54
C ASP A 78 13.88 0.39 3.68
N ARG A 79 12.65 0.43 4.21
CA ARG A 79 11.84 -0.76 4.55
C ARG A 79 10.68 -0.99 3.58
N VAL A 80 10.94 -0.94 2.28
CA VAL A 80 9.93 -1.15 1.25
C VAL A 80 9.50 -2.61 1.19
N THR A 81 8.18 -2.83 1.21
CA THR A 81 7.52 -4.12 0.97
C THR A 81 7.06 -4.20 -0.47
N VAL A 82 7.06 -5.39 -1.06
CA VAL A 82 6.31 -5.70 -2.29
C VAL A 82 5.27 -6.77 -2.00
N GLN A 83 4.04 -6.57 -2.44
CA GLN A 83 3.04 -7.64 -2.43
C GLN A 83 3.07 -8.40 -3.77
N LEU A 84 3.68 -9.59 -3.78
CA LEU A 84 3.67 -10.49 -4.94
C LEU A 84 2.38 -11.33 -4.96
N PHE A 85 1.28 -10.69 -5.35
CA PHE A 85 -0.06 -11.24 -5.24
C PHE A 85 -0.28 -12.44 -6.16
N GLN A 86 -0.69 -13.58 -5.58
CA GLN A 86 -0.98 -14.86 -6.25
C GLN A 86 0.24 -15.59 -6.86
N TRP A 87 1.47 -15.12 -6.64
CA TRP A 87 2.70 -15.80 -7.09
C TRP A 87 2.88 -17.16 -6.39
N ARG A 88 3.56 -18.11 -7.05
CA ARG A 88 3.98 -19.37 -6.41
C ARG A 88 5.20 -19.16 -5.53
N TYR A 89 5.38 -19.98 -4.50
CA TYR A 89 6.53 -19.84 -3.60
C TYR A 89 7.88 -20.01 -4.32
N SER A 90 7.96 -20.92 -5.31
CA SER A 90 9.15 -21.05 -6.16
C SER A 90 9.54 -19.72 -6.81
N ASP A 91 8.55 -19.04 -7.37
CA ASP A 91 8.72 -17.85 -8.20
C ASP A 91 9.02 -16.64 -7.31
N VAL A 92 8.42 -16.55 -6.12
CA VAL A 92 8.80 -15.58 -5.09
C VAL A 92 10.25 -15.78 -4.64
N GLY A 93 10.70 -17.03 -4.47
CA GLY A 93 12.09 -17.34 -4.13
C GLY A 93 13.08 -16.93 -5.22
N ASP A 94 12.73 -17.17 -6.49
CA ASP A 94 13.50 -16.69 -7.65
C ASP A 94 13.54 -15.16 -7.71
N GLU A 95 12.40 -14.49 -7.53
CA GLU A 95 12.28 -13.03 -7.56
C GLU A 95 13.06 -12.36 -6.43
N CYS A 96 13.07 -12.96 -5.23
CA CYS A 96 13.85 -12.51 -4.09
C CYS A 96 15.34 -12.38 -4.40
N GLU A 97 15.94 -13.42 -5.00
CA GLU A 97 17.36 -13.48 -5.33
C GLU A 97 17.70 -12.65 -6.58
N ALA A 98 16.89 -12.78 -7.64
CA ALA A 98 17.20 -12.21 -8.95
C ALA A 98 16.85 -10.71 -9.07
N PHE A 99 15.93 -10.21 -8.23
CA PHE A 99 15.41 -8.85 -8.38
C PHE A 99 15.20 -8.09 -7.06
N LEU A 100 14.44 -8.63 -6.10
CA LEU A 100 14.00 -7.86 -4.92
C LEU A 100 15.18 -7.40 -4.05
N GLY A 101 16.03 -8.34 -3.61
CA GLY A 101 17.22 -8.02 -2.81
C GLY A 101 18.17 -7.06 -3.52
N PRO A 102 18.59 -7.34 -4.77
CA PRO A 102 19.43 -6.44 -5.56
C PRO A 102 18.87 -5.03 -5.80
N ASN A 103 17.54 -4.84 -5.76
CA ASN A 103 16.88 -3.55 -5.99
C ASN A 103 16.37 -2.87 -4.70
N GLY A 104 16.76 -3.36 -3.51
CA GLY A 104 16.51 -2.68 -2.24
C GLY A 104 15.13 -2.91 -1.62
N TYR A 105 14.37 -3.90 -2.10
CA TYR A 105 13.18 -4.36 -1.39
C TYR A 105 13.58 -5.11 -0.12
N ARG A 106 12.97 -4.77 1.01
CA ARG A 106 13.30 -5.37 2.31
C ARG A 106 12.32 -6.46 2.74
N TYR A 107 11.09 -6.42 2.22
CA TYR A 107 10.07 -7.42 2.51
C TYR A 107 9.28 -7.84 1.26
N VAL A 108 8.80 -9.08 1.25
CA VAL A 108 7.78 -9.57 0.31
C VAL A 108 6.56 -10.05 1.09
N GLN A 109 5.38 -9.52 0.76
CA GLN A 109 4.11 -10.09 1.19
C GLN A 109 3.64 -11.14 0.18
N VAL A 110 3.39 -12.36 0.68
CA VAL A 110 2.85 -13.47 -0.11
C VAL A 110 1.36 -13.68 0.16
N SER A 111 0.63 -14.19 -0.83
CA SER A 111 -0.77 -14.63 -0.66
C SER A 111 -0.91 -15.71 0.42
N PRO A 112 -2.11 -15.89 1.02
CA PRO A 112 -2.26 -16.72 2.21
C PRO A 112 -1.76 -18.16 2.01
N PRO A 113 -0.87 -18.67 2.89
CA PRO A 113 -0.15 -19.92 2.63
C PRO A 113 -0.83 -21.17 3.18
N HIS A 114 -1.86 -20.99 3.98
CA HIS A 114 -2.64 -22.04 4.61
C HIS A 114 -3.54 -22.74 3.58
N GLU A 115 -3.96 -23.96 3.90
CA GLU A 115 -4.88 -24.71 3.04
C GLU A 115 -6.25 -24.06 2.95
N HIS A 116 -6.72 -23.87 1.72
CA HIS A 116 -7.97 -23.18 1.40
C HIS A 116 -8.84 -24.03 0.47
N ILE A 117 -10.00 -23.51 0.04
CA ILE A 117 -10.88 -24.25 -0.90
C ILE A 117 -10.26 -24.37 -2.30
N GLU A 118 -10.62 -25.42 -3.02
CA GLU A 118 -10.27 -25.57 -4.44
C GLU A 118 -10.99 -24.53 -5.33
N GLY A 119 -10.29 -24.03 -6.35
CA GLY A 119 -10.85 -23.17 -7.40
C GLY A 119 -9.80 -22.23 -8.02
N PRO A 120 -9.97 -21.77 -9.27
CA PRO A 120 -9.01 -20.88 -9.92
C PRO A 120 -9.08 -19.43 -9.41
N GLN A 121 -10.23 -18.97 -8.92
CA GLN A 121 -10.48 -17.57 -8.53
C GLN A 121 -9.51 -17.08 -7.45
N TRP A 122 -9.12 -15.81 -7.48
CA TRP A 122 -8.15 -15.27 -6.53
C TRP A 122 -8.62 -15.33 -5.06
N TRP A 123 -9.93 -15.15 -4.84
CA TRP A 123 -10.50 -15.06 -3.49
C TRP A 123 -10.59 -16.42 -2.78
N THR A 124 -10.33 -17.55 -3.47
CA THR A 124 -10.33 -18.87 -2.82
C THR A 124 -9.24 -18.97 -1.76
N ASP A 125 -8.11 -18.28 -1.95
CA ASP A 125 -7.00 -18.20 -1.01
C ASP A 125 -7.43 -17.60 0.35
N TYR A 126 -8.56 -16.85 0.35
CA TYR A 126 -9.19 -16.25 1.51
C TYR A 126 -10.41 -17.05 1.99
N GLN A 127 -10.43 -18.36 1.77
CA GLN A 127 -11.46 -19.29 2.28
C GLN A 127 -10.77 -20.48 2.96
N PRO A 128 -10.35 -20.33 4.24
CA PRO A 128 -9.54 -21.34 4.93
C PRO A 128 -10.26 -22.68 5.10
N VAL A 129 -9.51 -23.78 4.96
CA VAL A 129 -9.96 -25.16 5.19
C VAL A 129 -9.21 -25.79 6.36
N SER A 130 -7.90 -25.56 6.45
CA SER A 130 -7.07 -25.89 7.62
C SER A 130 -5.91 -24.89 7.74
N TYR A 131 -5.15 -24.94 8.83
CA TYR A 131 -3.93 -24.13 8.99
C TYR A 131 -2.65 -24.85 8.55
N ARG A 132 -2.78 -26.01 7.89
CA ARG A 132 -1.63 -26.70 7.26
C ARG A 132 -1.09 -25.82 6.14
N ILE A 133 0.23 -25.66 6.04
CA ILE A 133 0.85 -24.93 4.93
C ILE A 133 0.77 -25.79 3.67
N GLY A 134 0.28 -25.20 2.59
CA GLY A 134 0.05 -25.89 1.33
C GLY A 134 -1.21 -25.36 0.65
N SER A 135 -1.02 -24.78 -0.52
CA SER A 135 -2.04 -24.03 -1.24
C SER A 135 -1.86 -24.25 -2.74
N LYS A 136 -2.69 -23.62 -3.58
CA LYS A 136 -2.41 -23.59 -5.04
C LYS A 136 -1.20 -22.70 -5.42
N ARG A 137 -0.47 -22.14 -4.44
CA ARG A 137 0.83 -21.47 -4.61
C ARG A 137 2.03 -22.41 -4.43
N GLY A 138 1.82 -23.59 -3.85
CA GLY A 138 2.87 -24.58 -3.60
C GLY A 138 2.67 -25.35 -2.29
N SER A 139 3.53 -26.33 -2.07
CA SER A 139 3.63 -27.14 -0.87
C SER A 139 4.37 -26.43 0.28
N GLU A 140 4.26 -26.97 1.49
CA GLU A 140 5.05 -26.55 2.67
C GLU A 140 6.56 -26.55 2.41
N ALA A 141 7.08 -27.55 1.69
CA ALA A 141 8.50 -27.63 1.35
C ALA A 141 8.93 -26.56 0.33
N GLU A 142 8.04 -26.10 -0.55
CA GLU A 142 8.31 -24.97 -1.44
C GLU A 142 8.22 -23.64 -0.71
N PHE A 143 7.32 -23.52 0.27
CA PHE A 143 7.23 -22.36 1.16
C PHE A 143 8.48 -22.19 2.02
N ASP A 144 8.95 -23.24 2.68
CA ASP A 144 10.18 -23.23 3.48
C ASP A 144 11.41 -22.83 2.63
N ARG A 145 11.56 -23.43 1.45
CA ARG A 145 12.62 -23.05 0.49
C ARG A 145 12.53 -21.58 0.08
N MET A 146 11.34 -21.05 -0.19
CA MET A 146 11.14 -19.63 -0.50
C MET A 146 11.60 -18.74 0.66
N VAL A 147 11.21 -19.06 1.90
CA VAL A 147 11.64 -18.29 3.09
C VAL A 147 13.17 -18.30 3.24
N GLN A 148 13.82 -19.44 3.04
CA GLN A 148 15.28 -19.55 3.11
C GLN A 148 15.98 -18.72 2.03
N ARG A 149 15.49 -18.79 0.78
CA ARG A 149 16.04 -18.03 -0.37
C ARG A 149 15.86 -16.53 -0.20
N CYS A 150 14.67 -16.08 0.16
CA CYS A 150 14.40 -14.67 0.46
C CYS A 150 15.27 -14.18 1.63
N GLY A 151 15.39 -14.96 2.71
CA GLY A 151 16.28 -14.64 3.83
C GLY A 151 17.75 -14.52 3.42
N GLY A 152 18.24 -15.42 2.56
CA GLY A 152 19.59 -15.35 1.97
C GLY A 152 19.82 -14.14 1.08
N ALA A 153 18.78 -13.68 0.36
CA ALA A 153 18.79 -12.44 -0.43
C ALA A 153 18.57 -11.17 0.40
N GLY A 154 18.39 -11.27 1.73
CA GLY A 154 18.11 -10.13 2.59
C GLY A 154 16.67 -9.61 2.53
N VAL A 155 15.73 -10.40 2.01
CA VAL A 155 14.30 -10.07 1.90
C VAL A 155 13.52 -10.85 2.96
N GLY A 156 12.84 -10.16 3.87
CA GLY A 156 11.96 -10.78 4.86
C GLY A 156 10.63 -11.21 4.22
N VAL A 157 10.05 -12.32 4.68
CA VAL A 157 8.73 -12.77 4.21
C VAL A 157 7.64 -12.33 5.18
N ILE A 158 6.62 -11.65 4.67
CA ILE A 158 5.37 -11.32 5.35
C ILE A 158 4.29 -12.25 4.81
N VAL A 159 3.54 -12.89 5.69
CA VAL A 159 2.46 -13.82 5.34
C VAL A 159 1.10 -13.18 5.55
N ASP A 160 0.23 -13.29 4.56
CA ASP A 160 -1.19 -12.95 4.67
C ASP A 160 -1.91 -14.04 5.49
N VAL A 161 -2.62 -13.64 6.55
CA VAL A 161 -3.10 -14.54 7.62
C VAL A 161 -4.60 -14.33 7.84
N VAL A 162 -5.40 -15.30 7.40
CA VAL A 162 -6.86 -15.29 7.50
C VAL A 162 -7.31 -16.10 8.72
N LEU A 163 -7.46 -15.43 9.87
CA LEU A 163 -7.92 -16.05 11.14
C LEU A 163 -9.38 -15.71 11.50
N ASN A 164 -9.99 -14.74 10.82
CA ASN A 164 -11.31 -14.23 11.18
C ASN A 164 -12.45 -15.22 10.88
N HIS A 165 -12.28 -16.08 9.88
CA HIS A 165 -13.34 -16.96 9.38
C HIS A 165 -12.74 -18.21 8.72
N MET A 166 -13.57 -19.24 8.55
CA MET A 166 -13.28 -20.42 7.73
C MET A 166 -14.14 -20.40 6.45
N SER A 167 -13.85 -21.30 5.51
CA SER A 167 -14.53 -21.42 4.23
C SER A 167 -16.04 -21.65 4.31
N ALA A 168 -16.81 -21.01 3.43
CA ALA A 168 -18.24 -21.30 3.27
C ALA A 168 -18.45 -22.68 2.62
N GLY A 169 -19.48 -23.41 3.05
CA GLY A 169 -19.74 -24.76 2.54
C GLY A 169 -21.13 -25.32 2.92
N SER A 170 -21.37 -26.57 2.52
CA SER A 170 -22.51 -27.36 2.96
C SER A 170 -22.34 -27.79 4.43
N THR A 171 -23.42 -27.91 5.19
CA THR A 171 -23.40 -28.51 6.55
C THR A 171 -23.57 -30.02 6.52
N THR A 172 -23.93 -30.60 5.37
CA THR A 172 -24.21 -32.05 5.23
C THR A 172 -23.16 -32.77 4.39
N GLU A 173 -22.59 -32.10 3.39
CA GLU A 173 -21.64 -32.69 2.43
C GLU A 173 -20.20 -32.29 2.73
N TYR A 174 -19.31 -33.28 2.72
CA TYR A 174 -17.86 -33.03 2.79
C TYR A 174 -17.29 -32.62 1.43
N ARG A 175 -16.28 -31.76 1.48
CA ARG A 175 -15.46 -31.29 0.36
C ARG A 175 -13.98 -31.47 0.66
N ARG A 176 -13.13 -31.20 -0.32
CA ARG A 176 -11.67 -31.29 -0.22
C ARG A 176 -11.05 -29.90 -0.26
N GLY A 177 -10.06 -29.67 0.60
CA GLY A 177 -9.19 -28.49 0.55
C GLY A 177 -8.04 -28.70 -0.44
N SER A 178 -7.36 -27.62 -0.79
CA SER A 178 -6.25 -27.59 -1.75
C SER A 178 -5.06 -28.49 -1.38
N SER A 179 -4.95 -28.93 -0.12
CA SER A 179 -3.91 -29.84 0.40
C SER A 179 -4.48 -31.17 0.91
N GLY A 180 -5.68 -31.53 0.44
CA GLY A 180 -6.29 -32.83 0.71
C GLY A 180 -6.83 -33.01 2.14
N SER A 181 -7.17 -31.95 2.86
CA SER A 181 -8.06 -32.04 4.02
C SER A 181 -9.49 -32.32 3.60
N SER A 182 -10.26 -33.02 4.44
CA SER A 182 -11.71 -33.15 4.29
C SER A 182 -12.39 -32.15 5.22
N TYR A 183 -13.37 -31.40 4.72
CA TYR A 183 -14.09 -30.40 5.52
C TYR A 183 -15.56 -30.30 5.15
N ARG A 184 -16.37 -29.78 6.06
CA ARG A 184 -17.70 -29.24 5.78
C ARG A 184 -17.95 -28.02 6.66
N LYS A 185 -19.04 -27.29 6.45
CA LYS A 185 -19.31 -26.08 7.24
C LYS A 185 -19.42 -26.42 8.72
N TYR A 186 -18.63 -25.73 9.54
CA TYR A 186 -18.42 -25.95 10.98
C TYR A 186 -17.58 -27.18 11.38
N GLU A 187 -17.03 -27.93 10.43
CA GLU A 187 -16.15 -29.08 10.71
C GLU A 187 -14.90 -29.00 9.81
N TYR A 188 -13.82 -28.49 10.41
CA TYR A 188 -12.52 -28.26 9.79
C TYR A 188 -11.44 -29.01 10.57
N PRO A 189 -10.40 -29.55 9.90
CA PRO A 189 -9.25 -30.11 10.61
C PRO A 189 -8.48 -29.03 11.38
N ASP A 190 -7.84 -29.45 12.46
CA ASP A 190 -6.86 -28.67 13.24
C ASP A 190 -7.36 -27.33 13.82
N THR A 191 -8.66 -27.00 13.68
CA THR A 191 -9.29 -25.92 14.44
C THR A 191 -9.51 -26.38 15.89
N PRO A 192 -9.02 -25.64 16.91
CA PRO A 192 -9.39 -25.89 18.29
C PRO A 192 -10.93 -25.85 18.43
N PRO A 193 -11.54 -26.67 19.31
CA PRO A 193 -12.95 -26.49 19.65
C PRO A 193 -13.14 -25.05 20.11
N LEU A 194 -14.23 -24.41 19.65
CA LEU A 194 -14.53 -22.99 19.88
C LEU A 194 -14.22 -22.56 21.32
N VAL A 195 -13.03 -21.97 21.51
CA VAL A 195 -12.71 -21.26 22.74
C VAL A 195 -13.54 -20.00 22.67
N GLU A 196 -14.65 -20.01 23.40
CA GLU A 196 -15.42 -18.81 23.63
C GLU A 196 -14.46 -17.78 24.23
N PHE A 197 -14.12 -16.75 23.45
CA PHE A 197 -13.33 -15.61 23.91
C PHE A 197 -14.21 -14.81 24.88
N THR A 198 -14.38 -15.36 26.09
CA THR A 198 -14.99 -14.68 27.23
C THR A 198 -14.25 -13.37 27.40
N SER A 199 -15.00 -12.26 27.38
CA SER A 199 -14.44 -10.95 27.04
C SER A 199 -13.49 -10.38 28.11
N SER A 200 -12.24 -10.83 28.07
CA SER A 200 -11.09 -9.99 28.39
C SER A 200 -11.12 -8.84 27.40
N ARG A 201 -11.78 -7.75 27.84
CA ARG A 201 -12.11 -6.56 27.03
C ARG A 201 -10.99 -6.28 26.04
N PRO A 202 -11.26 -6.17 24.72
CA PRO A 202 -10.26 -5.63 23.84
C PRO A 202 -9.88 -4.26 24.41
N ARG A 203 -8.62 -4.13 24.84
CA ARG A 203 -8.03 -2.80 24.85
C ARG A 203 -8.05 -2.40 23.40
N THR A 204 -9.00 -1.55 23.03
CA THR A 204 -8.93 -0.85 21.76
C THR A 204 -7.64 -0.06 21.82
N ILE A 205 -6.57 -0.65 21.29
CA ILE A 205 -5.41 0.10 20.87
C ILE A 205 -5.93 0.88 19.67
N LEU A 206 -6.52 2.05 19.97
CA LEU A 206 -6.51 3.17 19.06
C LEU A 206 -5.03 3.53 18.96
N SER A 207 -4.28 2.78 18.16
CA SER A 207 -2.93 3.16 17.78
C SER A 207 -3.10 4.43 16.98
N GLU A 208 -2.77 5.53 17.62
CA GLU A 208 -2.50 6.80 16.97
C GLU A 208 -1.64 6.50 15.74
N CYS A 209 -2.09 6.93 14.55
CA CYS A 209 -1.36 6.74 13.29
C CYS A 209 -0.11 7.62 13.25
N PHE A 210 0.85 7.32 14.13
CA PHE A 210 2.21 7.82 14.04
C PHE A 210 2.79 7.38 12.69
N CYS A 211 3.50 8.30 12.03
CA CYS A 211 4.11 8.05 10.72
C CYS A 211 4.98 6.79 10.68
N SER A 212 5.57 6.37 11.81
CA SER A 212 6.41 5.18 11.94
C SER A 212 5.65 3.85 12.09
N HIS A 213 4.32 3.87 12.19
CA HIS A 213 3.48 2.69 12.43
C HIS A 213 2.40 2.48 11.34
N SER A 214 2.33 3.34 10.33
CA SER A 214 1.41 3.21 9.19
C SER A 214 2.06 2.37 8.08
N GLN A 215 1.38 1.35 7.57
CA GLN A 215 1.62 0.86 6.20
C GLN A 215 0.85 1.73 5.21
N ILE A 216 1.46 2.08 4.08
CA ILE A 216 0.85 2.86 3.01
C ILE A 216 1.08 2.23 1.64
N PHE A 217 0.11 2.37 0.75
CA PHE A 217 0.10 1.81 -0.60
C PHE A 217 -0.79 2.66 -1.51
N VAL A 218 -0.52 2.65 -2.83
CA VAL A 218 -1.41 3.30 -3.82
C VAL A 218 -2.66 2.46 -4.12
N THR A 219 -2.52 1.15 -4.07
CA THR A 219 -3.61 0.19 -4.29
C THR A 219 -3.24 -1.16 -3.65
N ASN A 220 -4.21 -2.07 -3.54
CA ASN A 220 -4.00 -3.46 -3.17
C ASN A 220 -4.91 -4.36 -4.03
N TRP A 221 -4.86 -5.67 -3.83
CA TRP A 221 -5.63 -6.65 -4.62
C TRP A 221 -7.16 -6.43 -4.59
N ASP A 222 -7.72 -5.96 -3.49
CA ASP A 222 -9.15 -5.65 -3.37
C ASP A 222 -9.48 -4.32 -4.08
N LEU A 223 -8.70 -3.26 -3.81
CA LEU A 223 -8.95 -1.92 -4.35
C LEU A 223 -8.77 -1.86 -5.87
N GLU A 224 -7.82 -2.59 -6.44
CA GLU A 224 -7.62 -2.61 -7.90
C GLU A 224 -8.79 -3.25 -8.67
N ARG A 225 -9.57 -4.11 -7.99
CA ARG A 225 -10.75 -4.78 -8.53
C ARG A 225 -12.02 -3.93 -8.41
N ASN A 226 -11.97 -2.88 -7.59
CA ASN A 226 -13.05 -1.92 -7.41
C ASN A 226 -12.90 -0.70 -8.35
N GLU A 227 -13.96 0.08 -8.52
CA GLU A 227 -13.97 1.30 -9.37
C GLU A 227 -13.25 2.50 -8.75
N HIS A 228 -12.65 2.33 -7.56
CA HIS A 228 -12.08 3.42 -6.75
C HIS A 228 -10.56 3.32 -6.54
N GLY A 229 -9.91 2.25 -7.01
CA GLY A 229 -8.45 2.09 -6.95
C GLY A 229 -7.75 2.63 -8.19
N ILE A 230 -6.61 3.31 -8.00
CA ILE A 230 -5.70 3.67 -9.10
C ILE A 230 -4.96 2.42 -9.56
N ARG A 231 -4.78 2.26 -10.87
CA ARG A 231 -4.15 1.08 -11.49
C ARG A 231 -3.20 1.49 -12.61
N ILE A 232 -2.04 0.86 -12.65
CA ILE A 232 -1.00 1.10 -13.66
C ILE A 232 -1.50 0.86 -15.10
N ASP A 233 -2.43 -0.07 -15.31
CA ASP A 233 -2.96 -0.43 -16.63
C ASP A 233 -4.20 0.39 -17.05
N LYS A 234 -4.68 1.29 -16.18
CA LYS A 234 -5.76 2.24 -16.47
C LYS A 234 -5.27 3.69 -16.52
N ASP A 235 -4.43 4.07 -15.56
CA ASP A 235 -3.78 5.39 -15.48
C ASP A 235 -2.32 5.18 -15.00
N PRO A 236 -1.41 4.81 -15.91
CA PRO A 236 0.00 4.58 -15.57
C PRO A 236 0.65 5.84 -15.01
N GLY A 237 0.31 7.01 -15.53
CA GLY A 237 0.84 8.29 -15.08
C GLY A 237 0.52 8.54 -13.61
N ALA A 238 -0.77 8.61 -13.25
CA ALA A 238 -1.16 8.85 -11.86
C ALA A 238 -0.64 7.75 -10.91
N TYR A 239 -0.70 6.47 -11.32
CA TYR A 239 -0.18 5.37 -10.52
C TYR A 239 1.32 5.54 -10.20
N LEU A 240 2.14 5.73 -11.23
CA LEU A 240 3.60 5.84 -11.07
C LEU A 240 4.01 7.10 -10.32
N LEU A 241 3.34 8.24 -10.53
CA LEU A 241 3.61 9.46 -9.78
C LEU A 241 3.23 9.33 -8.30
N CYS A 242 2.14 8.63 -7.98
CA CYS A 242 1.80 8.30 -6.59
C CYS A 242 2.83 7.35 -5.96
N GLN A 243 3.33 6.35 -6.69
CA GLN A 243 4.41 5.46 -6.22
C GLN A 243 5.69 6.24 -5.93
N VAL A 244 6.14 7.09 -6.87
CA VAL A 244 7.30 7.98 -6.67
C VAL A 244 7.13 8.85 -5.42
N PHE A 245 5.95 9.45 -5.24
CA PHE A 245 5.65 10.27 -4.06
C PHE A 245 5.80 9.47 -2.76
N ILE A 246 5.07 8.35 -2.60
CA ILE A 246 5.08 7.63 -1.31
C ILE A 246 6.44 7.03 -0.96
N LEU A 247 7.20 6.57 -1.95
CA LEU A 247 8.54 6.00 -1.78
C LEU A 247 9.60 7.06 -1.40
N THR A 248 9.44 8.31 -1.82
CA THR A 248 10.45 9.37 -1.63
C THR A 248 10.09 10.42 -0.58
N TRP A 249 8.83 10.51 -0.15
CA TRP A 249 8.36 11.54 0.79
C TRP A 249 8.84 11.34 2.24
N GLY A 250 8.91 10.10 2.73
CA GLY A 250 9.31 9.82 4.13
C GLY A 250 8.14 9.71 5.11
N TYR A 251 7.08 8.99 4.75
CA TYR A 251 5.95 8.69 5.63
C TYR A 251 5.58 7.20 5.53
N GLY A 252 5.41 6.51 6.66
CA GLY A 252 4.97 5.12 6.68
C GLY A 252 6.02 4.11 6.20
N GLN A 253 5.64 2.84 6.26
CA GLN A 253 6.27 1.77 5.50
C GLN A 253 5.48 1.60 4.19
N VAL A 254 6.17 1.67 3.05
CA VAL A 254 5.53 1.54 1.74
C VAL A 254 5.36 0.07 1.37
N ASP A 255 4.17 -0.29 0.90
CA ASP A 255 3.90 -1.54 0.20
C ASP A 255 3.61 -1.27 -1.29
N VAL A 256 4.38 -1.93 -2.15
CA VAL A 256 4.28 -1.88 -3.60
C VAL A 256 3.46 -3.07 -4.06
N PHE A 257 2.20 -2.83 -4.41
CA PHE A 257 1.35 -3.86 -5.00
C PHE A 257 1.89 -4.35 -6.36
N SER A 258 2.03 -5.66 -6.53
CA SER A 258 2.43 -6.29 -7.79
C SER A 258 1.44 -7.39 -8.21
N GLY A 259 0.72 -7.16 -9.29
CA GLY A 259 -0.41 -7.98 -9.71
C GLY A 259 -0.29 -8.59 -11.11
N TYR A 260 -1.44 -8.99 -11.63
CA TYR A 260 -1.62 -9.56 -12.97
C TYR A 260 -2.86 -8.96 -13.64
N HIS A 261 -2.91 -9.06 -14.97
CA HIS A 261 -4.04 -8.62 -15.78
C HIS A 261 -5.25 -9.55 -15.63
N PHE A 262 -6.41 -8.97 -15.33
CA PHE A 262 -7.70 -9.67 -15.23
C PHE A 262 -8.78 -8.94 -16.03
N SER A 263 -9.80 -9.68 -16.46
CA SER A 263 -10.92 -9.16 -17.25
C SER A 263 -12.21 -9.07 -16.44
N ALA A 264 -12.40 -9.96 -15.47
CA ALA A 264 -13.50 -9.96 -14.52
C ALA A 264 -13.01 -9.94 -13.06
N TYR A 265 -13.88 -9.49 -12.16
CA TYR A 265 -13.57 -9.30 -10.73
C TYR A 265 -13.03 -10.56 -10.04
N ASP A 266 -13.58 -11.74 -10.39
CA ASP A 266 -13.27 -13.02 -9.74
C ASP A 266 -12.03 -13.74 -10.35
N ASP A 267 -11.41 -13.21 -11.40
CA ASP A 267 -10.36 -13.91 -12.15
C ASP A 267 -9.09 -14.14 -11.30
N GLY A 268 -8.62 -15.39 -11.28
CA GLY A 268 -7.25 -15.74 -10.88
C GLY A 268 -6.23 -15.43 -11.99
N PRO A 269 -4.93 -15.60 -11.73
CA PRO A 269 -3.91 -15.50 -12.78
C PRO A 269 -4.12 -16.58 -13.85
N GLN A 270 -3.87 -16.25 -15.11
CA GLN A 270 -4.11 -17.15 -16.25
C GLN A 270 -3.06 -18.28 -16.34
N ASP A 271 -1.79 -17.94 -16.10
CA ASP A 271 -0.69 -18.89 -15.91
C ASP A 271 -0.25 -18.79 -14.43
N PRO A 272 -0.23 -19.90 -13.66
CA PRO A 272 0.26 -19.86 -12.29
C PRO A 272 1.77 -19.60 -12.18
N VAL A 273 2.55 -19.76 -13.25
CA VAL A 273 3.99 -19.42 -13.29
C VAL A 273 4.14 -17.91 -13.47
N ALA A 274 4.74 -17.24 -12.49
CA ALA A 274 4.97 -15.80 -12.58
C ALA A 274 6.14 -15.46 -13.51
N GLN A 275 5.86 -14.73 -14.58
CA GLN A 275 6.86 -14.24 -15.54
C GLN A 275 6.47 -12.86 -16.06
N CYS A 276 7.19 -11.83 -15.62
CA CYS A 276 6.89 -10.43 -15.93
C CYS A 276 6.80 -10.15 -17.45
N GLY A 277 5.74 -9.48 -17.88
CA GLY A 277 5.48 -9.21 -19.29
C GLY A 277 4.95 -10.41 -20.09
N ARG A 278 4.80 -11.58 -19.48
CA ARG A 278 4.23 -12.80 -20.09
C ARG A 278 2.94 -13.18 -19.37
N PHE A 279 1.94 -13.68 -20.12
CA PHE A 279 0.66 -14.19 -19.60
C PHE A 279 -0.08 -13.25 -18.61
N GLY A 280 0.15 -11.95 -18.72
CA GLY A 280 -0.55 -10.92 -17.95
C GLY A 280 0.11 -10.51 -16.63
N TRP A 281 1.22 -11.09 -16.19
CA TRP A 281 1.92 -10.62 -14.98
C TRP A 281 2.47 -9.20 -15.18
N ARG A 282 1.94 -8.23 -14.43
CA ARG A 282 2.20 -6.80 -14.63
C ARG A 282 3.52 -6.34 -14.00
N CYS A 283 3.90 -6.94 -12.87
CA CYS A 283 5.18 -6.71 -12.19
C CYS A 283 5.51 -5.22 -11.99
N GLU A 284 4.59 -4.49 -11.39
CA GLU A 284 4.70 -3.05 -11.09
C GLU A 284 5.98 -2.72 -10.31
N HIS A 285 6.41 -3.66 -9.44
CA HIS A 285 7.66 -3.59 -8.68
C HIS A 285 8.93 -3.54 -9.54
N ARG A 286 8.88 -3.99 -10.80
CA ARG A 286 9.99 -3.92 -11.77
C ARG A 286 10.02 -2.63 -12.60
N HIS A 287 9.01 -1.76 -12.47
CA HIS A 287 8.96 -0.54 -13.29
C HIS A 287 10.12 0.41 -12.93
N PRO A 288 10.85 0.99 -13.91
CA PRO A 288 12.01 1.84 -13.65
C PRO A 288 11.77 2.97 -12.64
N MET A 289 10.63 3.67 -12.74
CA MET A 289 10.26 4.73 -11.79
C MET A 289 10.05 4.20 -10.36
N VAL A 290 9.59 2.96 -10.18
CA VAL A 290 9.41 2.36 -8.84
C VAL A 290 10.76 1.97 -8.26
N VAL A 291 11.60 1.28 -9.04
CA VAL A 291 12.97 0.91 -8.64
C VAL A 291 13.81 2.16 -8.31
N GLY A 292 13.76 3.17 -9.18
CA GLY A 292 14.42 4.45 -8.96
C GLY A 292 13.94 5.16 -7.70
N ALA A 293 12.63 5.18 -7.46
CA ALA A 293 12.05 5.77 -6.26
C ALA A 293 12.41 5.02 -4.97
N ILE A 294 12.62 3.70 -5.02
CA ILE A 294 13.16 2.92 -3.88
C ILE A 294 14.61 3.30 -3.60
N GLN A 295 15.45 3.42 -4.63
CA GLN A 295 16.85 3.84 -4.47
C GLN A 295 16.95 5.27 -3.92
N LEU A 296 16.11 6.19 -4.42
CA LEU A 296 15.97 7.55 -3.90
C LEU A 296 15.46 7.55 -2.45
N GLY A 297 14.46 6.72 -2.13
CA GLY A 297 13.92 6.56 -0.78
C GLY A 297 14.99 6.08 0.22
N ALA A 298 15.78 5.06 -0.15
CA ALA A 298 16.87 4.55 0.68
C ALA A 298 17.99 5.59 0.87
N ALA A 299 18.41 6.28 -0.19
CA ALA A 299 19.40 7.37 -0.11
C ALA A 299 18.92 8.58 0.72
N ALA A 300 17.60 8.75 0.82
CA ALA A 300 16.92 9.76 1.63
C ALA A 300 16.54 9.30 3.04
N SER A 301 16.98 8.11 3.49
CA SER A 301 16.64 7.61 4.83
C SER A 301 17.03 8.63 5.91
N ASP A 302 16.13 8.82 6.87
CA ASP A 302 16.30 9.70 8.03
C ASP A 302 16.52 11.20 7.67
N GLN A 303 16.33 11.59 6.40
CA GLN A 303 16.43 12.98 5.95
C GLN A 303 15.08 13.70 6.00
N PRO A 304 14.96 14.91 6.59
CA PRO A 304 13.72 15.69 6.61
C PRO A 304 13.33 16.21 5.22
N VAL A 305 12.04 16.48 4.99
CA VAL A 305 11.56 17.13 3.76
C VAL A 305 11.86 18.63 3.81
N HIS A 306 12.64 19.12 2.84
CA HIS A 306 13.03 20.53 2.70
C HIS A 306 12.70 21.07 1.30
N ASN A 307 12.86 22.38 1.10
CA ASN A 307 12.79 23.05 -0.21
C ASN A 307 11.52 22.72 -1.02
N ILE A 308 10.36 22.67 -0.37
CA ILE A 308 9.08 22.34 -1.00
C ILE A 308 8.68 23.46 -1.97
N ILE A 309 8.41 23.10 -3.22
CA ILE A 309 8.03 23.98 -4.33
C ILE A 309 6.72 23.44 -4.92
N THR A 310 5.73 24.31 -5.13
CA THR A 310 4.48 23.96 -5.81
C THR A 310 4.24 24.89 -7.00
N SER A 311 3.62 24.38 -8.07
CA SER A 311 3.29 25.17 -9.26
C SER A 311 1.88 24.82 -9.76
N GLY A 312 0.90 25.63 -9.37
CA GLY A 312 -0.52 25.27 -9.57
C GLY A 312 -0.93 24.08 -8.70
N ALA A 313 -1.94 23.33 -9.15
CA ALA A 313 -2.55 22.24 -8.36
C ALA A 313 -1.89 20.85 -8.57
N HIS A 314 -1.01 20.69 -9.56
CA HIS A 314 -0.59 19.38 -10.06
C HIS A 314 0.94 19.17 -10.14
N ARG A 315 1.72 20.12 -9.60
CA ARG A 315 3.19 20.07 -9.62
C ARG A 315 3.76 20.31 -8.23
N LEU A 316 4.69 19.44 -7.86
CA LEU A 316 5.36 19.41 -6.57
C LEU A 316 6.84 19.09 -6.80
N ALA A 317 7.75 19.84 -6.17
CA ALA A 317 9.14 19.42 -6.01
C ALA A 317 9.58 19.62 -4.56
N PHE A 318 10.55 18.83 -4.11
CA PHE A 318 11.08 18.88 -2.75
C PHE A 318 12.46 18.22 -2.70
N SER A 319 13.22 18.53 -1.64
CA SER A 319 14.43 17.79 -1.29
C SER A 319 14.23 16.98 -0.01
N ARG A 320 15.03 15.92 0.15
CA ARG A 320 15.18 15.17 1.40
C ARG A 320 16.58 15.48 1.93
N GLY A 321 16.64 16.36 2.93
CA GLY A 321 17.89 16.91 3.47
C GLY A 321 18.74 17.51 2.35
N SER A 322 20.01 17.08 2.30
CA SER A 322 20.97 17.39 1.22
C SER A 322 21.29 16.18 0.33
N LYS A 323 20.51 15.10 0.42
CA LYS A 323 20.79 13.81 -0.24
C LYS A 323 20.03 13.59 -1.53
N VAL A 324 18.75 13.95 -1.56
CA VAL A 324 17.84 13.60 -2.65
C VAL A 324 16.95 14.78 -3.02
N PHE A 325 16.64 14.94 -4.30
CA PHE A 325 15.66 15.90 -4.80
C PHE A 325 14.73 15.21 -5.81
N VAL A 326 13.44 15.49 -5.68
CA VAL A 326 12.38 14.89 -6.49
C VAL A 326 11.47 16.01 -7.00
N ALA A 327 11.07 15.94 -8.27
CA ALA A 327 10.06 16.82 -8.84
C ALA A 327 9.06 16.02 -9.67
N ILE A 328 7.77 16.25 -9.41
CA ILE A 328 6.61 15.52 -9.92
C ILE A 328 5.75 16.48 -10.73
N ASN A 329 5.44 16.13 -11.97
CA ASN A 329 4.54 16.85 -12.86
C ASN A 329 3.33 15.97 -13.23
N ASN A 330 2.24 16.09 -12.47
CA ASN A 330 0.96 15.42 -12.78
C ASN A 330 0.05 16.27 -13.68
N ASP A 331 0.60 17.31 -14.33
CA ASP A 331 -0.08 18.13 -15.33
C ASP A 331 0.04 17.48 -16.72
N ASP A 332 -0.90 17.80 -17.61
CA ASP A 332 -0.86 17.39 -19.03
C ASP A 332 0.08 18.27 -19.88
N SER A 333 0.59 19.36 -19.31
CA SER A 333 1.60 20.23 -19.91
C SER A 333 2.98 20.03 -19.27
N ALA A 334 4.04 20.23 -20.05
CA ALA A 334 5.43 20.14 -19.58
C ALA A 334 5.75 21.24 -18.55
N TRP A 335 6.56 20.91 -17.54
CA TRP A 335 6.95 21.83 -16.49
C TRP A 335 8.42 22.25 -16.63
N VAL A 336 8.67 23.52 -16.94
CA VAL A 336 10.03 24.08 -16.90
C VAL A 336 10.32 24.58 -15.48
N LEU A 337 11.12 23.81 -14.75
CA LEU A 337 11.61 24.13 -13.41
C LEU A 337 12.95 24.86 -13.52
N ARG A 338 13.05 26.06 -12.95
CA ARG A 338 14.21 26.96 -13.09
C ARG A 338 14.47 27.72 -11.80
N ASP A 339 15.74 27.99 -11.52
CA ASP A 339 16.22 28.85 -10.43
C ASP A 339 15.76 28.42 -9.02
N VAL A 340 15.37 27.16 -8.84
CA VAL A 340 14.98 26.61 -7.53
C VAL A 340 16.19 26.14 -6.74
N VAL A 341 16.16 26.34 -5.42
CA VAL A 341 17.16 25.79 -4.50
C VAL A 341 16.89 24.30 -4.32
N VAL A 342 17.91 23.49 -4.56
CA VAL A 342 17.78 22.01 -4.63
C VAL A 342 18.19 21.36 -3.31
N GLY A 343 19.01 22.03 -2.51
CA GLY A 343 19.52 21.55 -1.21
C GLY A 343 20.66 20.53 -1.31
N LEU A 344 20.92 19.96 -2.48
CA LEU A 344 22.05 19.06 -2.76
C LEU A 344 23.37 19.85 -2.86
N PRO A 345 24.53 19.20 -2.62
CA PRO A 345 25.83 19.79 -2.93
C PRO A 345 26.01 19.97 -4.45
N LEU A 346 26.96 20.81 -4.85
CA LEU A 346 27.44 20.81 -6.23
C LEU A 346 28.28 19.53 -6.49
N PRO A 347 28.20 18.95 -7.69
CA PRO A 347 29.12 17.87 -8.09
C PRO A 347 30.59 18.32 -8.08
N ALA A 348 31.50 17.35 -7.95
CA ALA A 348 32.94 17.63 -7.82
C ALA A 348 33.55 18.22 -9.10
N SER A 349 33.09 17.79 -10.28
CA SER A 349 33.33 18.45 -11.57
C SER A 349 32.04 19.10 -12.11
N PRO A 350 32.11 20.24 -12.80
CA PRO A 350 30.97 20.80 -13.56
C PRO A 350 30.39 19.84 -14.62
N GLU A 351 31.17 18.84 -15.05
CA GLU A 351 30.76 17.79 -15.99
C GLU A 351 30.00 16.64 -15.30
N ASP A 352 30.11 16.48 -13.97
CA ASP A 352 29.49 15.41 -13.17
C ASP A 352 28.01 15.71 -12.86
N ALA A 353 27.21 16.04 -13.88
CA ALA A 353 25.79 16.33 -13.70
C ALA A 353 25.05 15.14 -13.05
N TYR A 354 24.14 15.44 -12.11
CA TYR A 354 23.32 14.40 -11.50
C TYR A 354 22.47 13.70 -12.55
N ARG A 355 22.39 12.38 -12.50
CA ARG A 355 21.54 11.61 -13.41
C ARG A 355 20.19 11.32 -12.75
N ASP A 356 19.12 11.57 -13.49
CA ASP A 356 17.78 11.10 -13.12
C ASP A 356 17.75 9.58 -12.91
N ARG A 357 17.19 9.16 -11.78
CA ARG A 357 17.07 7.76 -11.35
C ARG A 357 15.70 7.16 -11.66
N LEU A 358 14.71 7.96 -12.03
CA LEU A 358 13.34 7.46 -12.27
C LEU A 358 13.14 6.86 -13.67
N HIS A 359 14.00 7.20 -14.63
CA HIS A 359 13.98 6.66 -15.99
C HIS A 359 15.16 5.70 -16.25
N PRO A 360 15.08 4.82 -17.28
CA PRO A 360 16.12 3.82 -17.55
C PRO A 360 17.55 4.38 -17.68
N ALA A 361 18.53 3.56 -17.30
CA ALA A 361 19.94 3.91 -17.43
C ALA A 361 20.32 4.15 -18.90
N GLY A 362 20.75 5.37 -19.21
CA GLY A 362 21.02 5.84 -20.58
C GLY A 362 19.94 6.80 -21.12
N GLU A 363 18.72 6.72 -20.62
CA GLU A 363 17.61 7.63 -20.96
C GLU A 363 17.39 8.71 -19.89
N GLY A 364 17.75 8.43 -18.64
CA GLY A 364 17.68 9.39 -17.53
C GLY A 364 18.46 10.68 -17.81
N GLN A 365 17.72 11.80 -17.83
CA GLN A 365 18.23 13.15 -18.12
C GLN A 365 19.33 13.57 -17.14
N LEU A 366 20.31 14.35 -17.66
CA LEU A 366 21.32 15.02 -16.84
C LEU A 366 20.75 16.30 -16.23
N VAL A 367 20.93 16.44 -14.92
CA VAL A 367 20.44 17.54 -14.10
C VAL A 367 21.64 18.34 -13.61
N HIS A 368 21.87 19.47 -14.25
CA HIS A 368 22.96 20.37 -13.93
C HIS A 368 22.56 21.31 -12.79
N LEU A 369 23.47 21.51 -11.85
CA LEU A 369 23.33 22.47 -10.75
C LEU A 369 24.35 23.60 -10.89
N GLN A 370 23.99 24.78 -10.40
CA GLN A 370 24.83 25.98 -10.36
C GLN A 370 24.87 26.56 -8.93
N PRO A 371 25.96 27.22 -8.50
CA PRO A 371 26.04 27.86 -7.19
C PRO A 371 25.02 28.98 -7.04
N ASP A 372 24.37 29.08 -5.88
CA ASP A 372 23.60 30.27 -5.47
C ASP A 372 24.54 31.34 -4.90
N PRO A 373 24.68 32.53 -5.55
CA PRO A 373 25.54 33.61 -5.06
C PRO A 373 25.13 34.16 -3.69
N SER A 374 23.89 33.93 -3.25
CA SER A 374 23.28 34.52 -2.05
C SER A 374 23.19 33.58 -0.85
N SER A 375 23.19 32.26 -1.07
CA SER A 375 22.98 31.26 -0.01
C SER A 375 24.09 30.21 0.12
N GLY A 376 24.99 30.09 -0.87
CA GLY A 376 26.01 29.04 -0.90
C GLY A 376 25.48 27.63 -1.18
N LEU A 377 24.17 27.47 -1.40
CA LEU A 377 23.53 26.22 -1.78
C LEU A 377 23.54 26.03 -3.31
N ALA A 378 23.24 24.82 -3.78
CA ALA A 378 23.07 24.57 -5.21
C ALA A 378 21.65 24.91 -5.71
N ARG A 379 21.57 25.54 -6.88
CA ARG A 379 20.35 25.81 -7.64
C ARG A 379 20.27 24.97 -8.90
N LEU A 380 19.04 24.67 -9.31
CA LEU A 380 18.73 23.93 -10.54
C LEU A 380 18.96 24.83 -11.76
N CYS A 381 19.80 24.38 -12.71
CA CYS A 381 19.77 24.92 -14.06
C CYS A 381 18.43 24.56 -14.73
N PRO A 382 17.90 25.34 -15.69
CA PRO A 382 16.59 25.10 -16.28
C PRO A 382 16.37 23.65 -16.76
N LEU A 383 15.36 23.01 -16.19
CA LEU A 383 15.03 21.60 -16.36
C LEU A 383 13.57 21.45 -16.82
N THR A 384 13.34 20.71 -17.89
CA THR A 384 11.97 20.43 -18.38
C THR A 384 11.53 19.03 -17.96
N ILE A 385 10.49 18.95 -17.15
CA ILE A 385 9.84 17.69 -16.76
C ILE A 385 8.65 17.46 -17.70
N ALA A 386 8.58 16.29 -18.32
CA ALA A 386 7.51 15.93 -19.24
C ALA A 386 6.13 15.90 -18.55
N PRO A 387 5.01 16.01 -19.30
CA PRO A 387 3.67 15.72 -18.78
C PRO A 387 3.60 14.34 -18.12
N ARG A 388 2.81 14.22 -17.04
CA ARG A 388 2.59 12.95 -16.30
C ARG A 388 3.86 12.18 -15.94
N SER A 389 4.94 12.91 -15.62
CA SER A 389 6.27 12.35 -15.35
C SER A 389 6.91 13.00 -14.12
N ALA A 390 8.00 12.40 -13.63
CA ALA A 390 8.77 12.88 -12.50
C ALA A 390 10.26 12.70 -12.77
N ILE A 391 11.08 13.48 -12.08
CA ILE A 391 12.53 13.35 -12.07
C ILE A 391 13.01 13.16 -10.62
N GLY A 392 14.06 12.38 -10.42
CA GLY A 392 14.63 12.15 -9.09
C GLY A 392 16.14 11.99 -9.14
N ILE A 393 16.86 12.81 -8.37
CA ILE A 393 18.32 12.79 -8.29
C ILE A 393 18.79 12.56 -6.86
N MET A 394 19.98 11.95 -6.73
CA MET A 394 20.61 11.69 -5.44
C MET A 394 22.12 11.91 -5.48
N VAL A 395 22.67 12.30 -4.33
CA VAL A 395 24.11 12.18 -4.03
C VAL A 395 24.46 10.70 -3.96
N VAL A 396 25.45 10.29 -4.76
CA VAL A 396 26.01 8.92 -4.80
C VAL A 396 27.14 8.79 -3.79
#